data_AF-J1ZQ23-F1
#
_entry.id   AF-J1ZQ23-F1
#
_cell.length_a   1.000
_cell.length_b   1.000
_cell.length_c   1.000
_cell.angle_alpha   90.00
_cell.angle_beta   90.00
_cell.angle_gamma   90.00
#
_symmetry.space_group_name_H-M   'P 1'
#
loop_
_entity.id
_entity.type
_entity.pdbx_description
1 polymer ?
#
loop_
_entity_poly.entity_id
_entity_poly.type
_entity_poly.pdbx_seq_one_letter_code
_entity_poly.pdbx_strand_id
1 'polypeptide(L)'
;MAAENGRRLCSSWPNRIEARQQFTALRCFTLDGIRPRQPQGTAQLVRRYIIWRNEHTTTDIRLHTLVTRVNVASHLMKAEKMTTQTQHVDHELIRAAAHVARTRCRGDNHTMAAAARAQDGRIVTAVNAYHFTGGPCAELVLIGAAAAQGAYELDTIVAVGDRDRGVVPPCGRCRQVLFDYFPALKVIVGEGDRVRTVPVTDLLPETYVWADHQLDAE
;
A
#
# COMPACT_ATOMS: atom_id res chain seq x y z
N MET A 1 56.08 -31.97 -23.69
CA MET A 1 54.90 -32.81 -24.00
C MET A 1 53.88 -32.64 -22.88
N ALA A 2 52.73 -32.01 -23.20
CA ALA A 2 51.38 -32.10 -22.61
C ALA A 2 51.20 -32.11 -21.06
N ALA A 3 50.21 -31.48 -20.40
CA ALA A 3 49.12 -30.58 -20.75
C ALA A 3 48.48 -30.02 -19.43
N GLU A 4 47.81 -28.86 -19.56
CA GLU A 4 46.64 -28.24 -18.85
C GLU A 4 45.89 -29.03 -17.73
N ASN A 5 45.14 -28.48 -16.75
CA ASN A 5 44.50 -27.17 -16.53
C ASN A 5 43.96 -27.07 -15.07
N GLY A 6 43.80 -25.83 -14.56
CA GLY A 6 42.63 -25.46 -13.73
C GLY A 6 42.72 -25.49 -12.19
N ARG A 7 43.13 -24.36 -11.59
CA ARG A 7 42.49 -23.74 -10.40
C ARG A 7 43.18 -22.40 -10.07
N ARG A 8 42.57 -21.27 -10.45
CA ARG A 8 42.90 -19.94 -9.89
C ARG A 8 41.76 -19.52 -8.98
N LEU A 9 42.02 -19.55 -7.68
CA LEU A 9 41.32 -18.74 -6.68
C LEU A 9 42.39 -17.90 -6.01
N CYS A 10 42.60 -16.69 -6.52
CA CYS A 10 43.36 -15.66 -5.81
C CYS A 10 42.34 -14.73 -5.15
N SER A 11 41.89 -15.10 -3.96
CA SER A 11 41.14 -14.24 -3.04
C SER A 11 42.12 -13.72 -1.99
N SER A 12 43.00 -12.80 -2.39
CA SER A 12 43.79 -12.02 -1.42
C SER A 12 42.88 -10.95 -0.80
N TRP A 13 42.29 -11.32 0.33
CA TRP A 13 42.37 -10.55 1.57
C TRP A 13 42.73 -9.06 1.41
N PRO A 14 41.74 -8.17 1.58
CA PRO A 14 41.99 -6.85 2.10
C PRO A 14 41.44 -6.79 3.54
N ASN A 15 42.26 -7.25 4.47
CA ASN A 15 42.15 -6.86 5.86
C ASN A 15 42.76 -5.46 5.99
N ARG A 16 41.92 -4.44 6.20
CA ARG A 16 42.20 -3.29 7.08
C ARG A 16 40.93 -2.45 7.20
N ILE A 17 40.07 -2.89 8.11
CA ILE A 17 38.98 -2.07 8.64
C ILE A 17 39.61 -1.09 9.63
N GLU A 18 39.60 0.21 9.31
CA GLU A 18 39.58 1.30 10.32
C GLU A 18 39.14 2.66 9.71
N ALA A 19 37.93 3.06 10.14
CA ALA A 19 37.53 4.42 10.54
C ALA A 19 37.16 5.56 9.55
N ARG A 20 37.06 5.41 8.21
CA ARG A 20 36.65 6.56 7.33
C ARG A 20 35.45 6.45 6.35
N GLN A 21 34.89 5.29 5.99
CA GLN A 21 33.67 5.24 5.11
C GLN A 21 32.47 4.47 5.67
N GLN A 22 32.67 3.82 6.81
CA GLN A 22 31.63 3.61 7.82
C GLN A 22 30.94 4.94 8.23
N PHE A 23 31.49 6.11 7.85
CA PHE A 23 30.91 7.46 8.01
C PHE A 23 29.86 7.88 6.96
N THR A 24 29.67 7.15 5.85
CA THR A 24 28.63 7.44 4.83
C THR A 24 27.68 6.26 4.65
N ALA A 25 27.57 5.39 5.64
CA ALA A 25 26.44 4.48 5.81
C ALA A 25 25.15 5.26 6.18
N LEU A 26 24.94 6.41 5.55
CA LEU A 26 23.78 7.26 5.68
C LEU A 26 23.61 7.89 7.07
N ARG A 27 24.49 8.86 7.33
CA ARG A 27 24.23 9.95 8.29
C ARG A 27 22.89 10.68 8.05
N CYS A 28 22.19 10.47 6.93
CA CYS A 28 20.91 11.10 6.61
C CYS A 28 19.95 10.13 5.90
N PHE A 29 19.52 9.06 6.56
CA PHE A 29 18.23 8.48 6.20
C PHE A 29 17.12 9.53 6.42
N THR A 30 17.26 10.50 7.34
CA THR A 30 16.11 11.38 7.65
C THR A 30 16.34 12.72 8.38
N LEU A 31 17.51 13.09 8.90
CA LEU A 31 17.58 14.18 9.91
C LEU A 31 18.12 15.56 9.50
N ASP A 32 18.44 15.85 8.23
CA ASP A 32 18.49 17.24 7.74
C ASP A 32 18.30 17.26 6.21
N GLY A 33 17.22 17.90 5.77
CA GLY A 33 16.68 17.83 4.42
C GLY A 33 17.56 18.43 3.32
N ILE A 34 18.52 17.64 2.81
CA ILE A 34 19.19 17.93 1.54
C ILE A 34 18.98 16.75 0.58
N ARG A 35 18.05 16.92 -0.37
CA ARG A 35 17.85 16.00 -1.48
C ARG A 35 19.15 15.88 -2.31
N PRO A 36 19.62 14.67 -2.65
CA PRO A 36 20.65 14.51 -3.66
C PRO A 36 20.10 14.87 -5.05
N ARG A 37 20.92 15.54 -5.85
CA ARG A 37 20.57 16.12 -7.17
C ARG A 37 20.25 15.09 -8.27
N GLN A 38 20.44 13.78 -8.04
CA GLN A 38 20.14 12.72 -9.02
C GLN A 38 19.56 11.46 -8.33
N PRO A 39 18.34 11.00 -8.69
CA PRO A 39 17.64 9.89 -8.00
C PRO A 39 18.13 8.48 -8.35
N GLN A 40 18.76 8.28 -9.52
CA GLN A 40 18.91 6.94 -10.12
C GLN A 40 19.95 6.04 -9.41
N GLY A 41 20.89 6.60 -8.64
CA GLY A 41 21.91 5.83 -7.91
C GLY A 41 21.49 5.35 -6.51
N THR A 42 20.47 5.96 -5.92
CA THR A 42 20.15 5.77 -4.50
C THR A 42 19.42 4.46 -4.23
N ALA A 43 18.47 4.07 -5.11
CA ALA A 43 17.71 2.84 -4.96
C ALA A 43 18.59 1.58 -5.14
N GLN A 44 19.54 1.61 -6.07
CA GLN A 44 20.49 0.51 -6.27
C GLN A 44 21.43 0.34 -5.07
N LEU A 45 21.90 1.44 -4.47
CA LEU A 45 22.73 1.39 -3.26
C LEU A 45 21.94 0.84 -2.06
N VAL A 46 20.67 1.22 -1.91
CA VAL A 46 19.77 0.68 -0.88
C VAL A 46 19.54 -0.83 -1.09
N ARG A 47 19.25 -1.27 -2.32
CA ARG A 47 19.09 -2.70 -2.64
C ARG A 47 20.35 -3.51 -2.35
N ARG A 48 21.53 -3.01 -2.75
CA ARG A 48 22.82 -3.66 -2.47
C ARG A 48 23.12 -3.74 -0.97
N TYR A 49 22.77 -2.71 -0.22
CA TYR A 49 22.88 -2.72 1.24
C TYR A 49 21.94 -3.75 1.88
N ILE A 50 20.69 -3.84 1.44
CA ILE A 50 19.70 -4.81 1.95
C ILE A 50 20.18 -6.24 1.71
N ILE A 51 20.68 -6.54 0.50
CA ILE A 51 21.22 -7.86 0.14
C ILE A 51 22.41 -8.20 1.04
N TRP A 52 23.41 -7.32 1.13
CA TRP A 52 24.57 -7.52 2.00
C TRP A 52 24.16 -7.73 3.46
N ARG A 53 23.26 -6.89 3.97
CA ARG A 53 22.74 -6.98 5.35
C ARG A 53 22.10 -8.34 5.60
N ASN A 54 21.22 -8.80 4.71
CA ASN A 54 20.49 -10.06 4.87
C ASN A 54 21.42 -11.28 4.80
N GLU A 55 22.46 -11.24 3.95
CA GLU A 55 23.48 -12.28 3.86
C GLU A 55 24.35 -12.36 5.12
N HIS A 56 24.61 -11.23 5.78
CA HIS A 56 25.54 -11.16 6.91
C HIS A 56 24.85 -11.19 8.28
N THR A 57 23.53 -11.02 8.37
CA THR A 57 22.78 -11.13 9.64
C THR A 57 22.83 -12.52 10.27
N THR A 58 23.09 -13.58 9.50
CA THR A 58 23.19 -14.95 10.04
C THR A 58 24.55 -15.24 10.67
N THR A 59 25.59 -14.54 10.23
CA THR A 59 26.99 -14.77 10.66
C THR A 59 27.46 -13.74 11.69
N ASP A 60 26.93 -12.51 11.65
CA ASP A 60 27.27 -11.42 12.58
C ASP A 60 26.15 -11.20 13.62
N ILE A 61 26.39 -11.71 14.84
CA ILE A 61 25.47 -11.61 15.98
C ILE A 61 25.19 -10.15 16.39
N ARG A 62 26.15 -9.24 16.21
CA ARG A 62 25.98 -7.82 16.58
C ARG A 62 25.10 -7.12 15.55
N LEU A 63 25.30 -7.39 14.26
CA LEU A 63 24.44 -6.90 13.19
C LEU A 63 23.01 -7.43 13.33
N HIS A 64 22.85 -8.73 13.64
CA HIS A 64 21.54 -9.32 13.90
C HIS A 64 20.82 -8.61 15.06
N THR A 65 21.52 -8.42 16.18
CA THR A 65 20.93 -7.77 17.37
C THR A 65 20.49 -6.34 17.08
N LEU A 66 21.28 -5.58 16.31
CA LEU A 66 20.94 -4.21 15.89
C LEU A 66 19.71 -4.19 14.97
N VAL A 67 19.68 -5.02 13.93
CA VAL A 67 18.55 -5.09 12.99
C VAL A 67 17.27 -5.50 13.70
N THR A 68 17.35 -6.49 14.60
CA THR A 68 16.19 -6.93 15.40
C THR A 68 15.67 -5.80 16.30
N ARG A 69 16.55 -5.06 16.98
CA ARG A 69 16.15 -3.91 17.81
C ARG A 69 15.49 -2.81 17.00
N VAL A 70 16.02 -2.47 15.82
CA VAL A 70 15.44 -1.47 14.92
C VAL A 70 14.08 -1.93 14.39
N ASN A 71 13.94 -3.19 14.01
CA ASN A 71 12.67 -3.76 13.55
C ASN A 71 11.63 -3.74 14.68
N VAL A 72 11.99 -4.14 15.90
CA VAL A 72 11.10 -4.09 17.08
C VAL A 72 10.70 -2.65 17.37
N ALA A 73 11.63 -1.69 17.37
CA ALA A 73 11.32 -0.27 17.56
C ALA A 73 10.40 0.28 16.46
N SER A 74 10.62 -0.10 15.19
CA SER A 74 9.74 0.26 14.08
C SER A 74 8.35 -0.35 14.22
N HIS A 75 8.26 -1.60 14.69
CA HIS A 75 6.98 -2.26 14.96
C HIS A 75 6.26 -1.62 16.14
N LEU A 76 6.97 -1.26 17.21
CA LEU A 76 6.41 -0.54 18.36
C LEU A 76 5.94 0.85 17.96
N MET A 77 6.73 1.62 17.19
CA MET A 77 6.31 2.91 16.65
C MET A 77 5.12 2.80 15.69
N LYS A 78 5.05 1.74 14.88
CA LYS A 78 3.91 1.45 14.01
C LYS A 78 2.68 1.03 14.82
N ALA A 79 2.86 0.23 15.87
CA ALA A 79 1.81 -0.16 16.81
C ALA A 79 1.29 1.04 17.61
N GLU A 80 2.17 1.94 18.05
CA GLU A 80 1.85 3.17 18.79
C GLU A 80 1.13 4.20 17.89
N LYS A 81 1.54 4.32 16.63
CA LYS A 81 0.76 5.03 15.59
C LYS A 81 -0.60 4.39 15.34
N MET A 82 -0.70 3.07 15.38
CA MET A 82 -1.94 2.33 15.16
C MET A 82 -2.89 2.41 16.36
N THR A 83 -2.38 2.47 17.60
CA THR A 83 -3.19 2.68 18.81
C THR A 83 -3.71 4.10 18.97
N THR A 84 -3.13 5.09 18.28
CA THR A 84 -3.55 6.50 18.39
C THR A 84 -4.70 6.88 17.44
N GLN A 85 -5.07 6.04 16.48
CA GLN A 85 -6.25 6.26 15.64
C GLN A 85 -7.37 5.29 15.99
N THR A 86 -8.21 5.65 16.96
CA THR A 86 -9.60 5.18 16.97
C THR A 86 -10.25 5.75 15.70
N GLN A 87 -10.28 4.98 14.63
CA GLN A 87 -10.71 5.47 13.32
C GLN A 87 -12.19 5.85 13.36
N HIS A 88 -12.45 7.16 13.42
CA HIS A 88 -13.80 7.71 13.34
C HIS A 88 -14.46 7.27 12.03
N VAL A 89 -15.60 6.60 12.13
CA VAL A 89 -16.37 6.15 10.97
C VAL A 89 -17.06 7.35 10.33
N ASP A 90 -16.83 7.56 9.03
CA ASP A 90 -17.48 8.61 8.27
C ASP A 90 -18.94 8.23 7.96
N HIS A 91 -19.85 8.55 8.90
CA HIS A 91 -21.27 8.29 8.72
C HIS A 91 -21.92 9.14 7.63
N GLU A 92 -21.33 10.27 7.23
CA GLU A 92 -21.84 11.05 6.10
C GLU A 92 -21.69 10.27 4.80
N LEU A 93 -20.54 9.61 4.63
CA LEU A 93 -20.25 8.79 3.47
C LEU A 93 -21.20 7.58 3.36
N ILE A 94 -21.46 6.91 4.49
CA ILE A 94 -22.45 5.81 4.56
C ILE A 94 -23.84 6.32 4.17
N ARG A 95 -24.27 7.47 4.70
CA ARG A 95 -25.57 8.06 4.35
C ARG A 95 -25.67 8.41 2.86
N ALA A 96 -24.60 8.95 2.27
CA ALA A 96 -24.55 9.27 0.84
C ALA A 96 -24.70 8.01 -0.03
N ALA A 97 -23.90 6.97 0.24
CA ALA A 97 -24.00 5.69 -0.48
C ALA A 97 -25.38 5.06 -0.29
N ALA A 98 -25.92 5.04 0.93
CA ALA A 98 -27.24 4.48 1.22
C ALA A 98 -28.38 5.26 0.54
N HIS A 99 -28.27 6.59 0.45
CA HIS A 99 -29.23 7.41 -0.29
C HIS A 99 -29.23 7.06 -1.78
N VAL A 100 -28.05 6.93 -2.39
CA VAL A 100 -27.91 6.52 -3.80
C VAL A 100 -28.43 5.10 -4.01
N ALA A 101 -28.09 4.16 -3.11
CA ALA A 101 -28.59 2.79 -3.17
C ALA A 101 -30.12 2.74 -3.14
N ARG A 102 -30.77 3.52 -2.27
CA ARG A 102 -32.25 3.54 -2.19
C ARG A 102 -32.92 4.22 -3.39
N THR A 103 -32.32 5.28 -3.93
CA THR A 103 -32.99 6.13 -4.94
C THR A 103 -32.66 5.75 -6.38
N ARG A 104 -31.47 5.17 -6.62
CA ARG A 104 -30.91 4.94 -7.96
C ARG A 104 -30.73 3.45 -8.32
N CYS A 105 -30.51 2.55 -7.35
CA CYS A 105 -30.46 1.11 -7.64
C CYS A 105 -31.85 0.61 -8.08
N ARG A 106 -31.89 -0.11 -9.21
CA ARG A 106 -33.12 -0.61 -9.86
C ARG A 106 -32.84 -1.92 -10.60
N GLY A 107 -33.79 -2.85 -10.48
CA GLY A 107 -33.69 -4.17 -11.10
C GLY A 107 -32.49 -4.96 -10.57
N ASP A 108 -32.08 -5.98 -11.33
CA ASP A 108 -31.01 -6.88 -10.89
C ASP A 108 -29.61 -6.39 -11.29
N ASN A 109 -29.54 -5.42 -12.21
CA ASN A 109 -28.27 -4.97 -12.77
C ASN A 109 -27.56 -3.89 -11.93
N HIS A 110 -28.35 -3.09 -11.19
CA HIS A 110 -27.88 -1.96 -10.40
C HIS A 110 -28.38 -2.13 -8.97
N THR A 111 -27.58 -2.79 -8.12
CA THR A 111 -27.98 -3.23 -6.77
C THR A 111 -27.02 -2.76 -5.67
N MET A 112 -25.91 -2.13 -6.02
CA MET A 112 -24.87 -1.64 -5.12
C MET A 112 -24.54 -0.19 -5.45
N ALA A 113 -24.39 0.64 -4.43
CA ALA A 113 -23.84 1.99 -4.56
C ALA A 113 -22.54 2.14 -3.77
N ALA A 114 -21.67 3.04 -4.21
CA ALA A 114 -20.47 3.42 -3.50
C ALA A 114 -20.42 4.92 -3.30
N ALA A 115 -19.78 5.35 -2.21
CA ALA A 115 -19.42 6.74 -1.98
C ALA A 115 -17.97 6.81 -1.50
N ALA A 116 -17.23 7.81 -1.97
CA ALA A 116 -15.87 8.07 -1.55
C ALA A 116 -15.65 9.55 -1.29
N ARG A 117 -14.82 9.85 -0.29
CA ARG A 117 -14.36 11.19 0.02
C ARG A 117 -13.01 11.41 -0.65
N ALA A 118 -12.94 12.43 -1.50
CA ALA A 118 -11.68 12.91 -2.06
C ALA A 118 -10.88 13.69 -1.02
N GLN A 119 -9.57 13.86 -1.24
CA GLN A 119 -8.73 14.62 -0.30
C GLN A 119 -9.12 16.10 -0.17
N ASP A 120 -9.79 16.67 -1.15
CA ASP A 120 -10.36 18.03 -1.09
C ASP A 120 -11.72 18.09 -0.35
N GLY A 121 -12.18 16.96 0.20
CA GLY A 121 -13.40 16.85 0.99
C GLY A 121 -14.66 16.53 0.19
N ARG A 122 -14.63 16.58 -1.14
CA ARG A 122 -15.79 16.26 -1.99
C ARG A 122 -16.22 14.80 -1.83
N ILE A 123 -17.52 14.55 -1.85
CA ILE A 123 -18.10 13.20 -1.88
C ILE A 123 -18.50 12.86 -3.32
N VAL A 124 -17.92 11.79 -3.85
CA VAL A 124 -18.28 11.23 -5.16
C VAL A 124 -19.08 9.96 -4.92
N THR A 125 -20.13 9.73 -5.70
CA THR A 125 -20.97 8.52 -5.60
C THR A 125 -21.13 7.84 -6.95
N ALA A 126 -21.30 6.52 -6.94
CA ALA A 126 -21.57 5.72 -8.12
C ALA A 126 -22.45 4.49 -7.82
N VAL A 127 -22.93 3.83 -8.87
CA VAL A 127 -23.72 2.60 -8.82
C VAL A 127 -23.05 1.54 -9.68
N ASN A 128 -23.14 0.26 -9.30
CA ASN A 128 -22.57 -0.83 -10.08
C ASN A 128 -23.32 -1.02 -11.41
N ALA A 129 -22.65 -1.60 -12.40
CA ALA A 129 -23.30 -2.08 -13.62
C ALA A 129 -22.98 -3.56 -13.77
N TYR A 130 -23.92 -4.43 -13.38
CA TYR A 130 -23.75 -5.88 -13.50
C TYR A 130 -23.66 -6.31 -14.96
N HIS A 131 -22.72 -7.21 -15.23
CA HIS A 131 -22.62 -7.94 -16.49
C HIS A 131 -21.80 -9.22 -16.26
N PHE A 132 -22.13 -10.31 -16.95
CA PHE A 132 -21.48 -11.61 -16.75
C PHE A 132 -19.99 -11.60 -17.11
N THR A 133 -19.55 -10.71 -18.01
CA THR A 133 -18.14 -10.54 -18.39
C THR A 133 -17.31 -9.77 -17.35
N GLY A 134 -17.86 -9.56 -16.15
CA GLY A 134 -17.22 -8.77 -15.11
C GLY A 134 -17.59 -7.30 -15.16
N GLY A 135 -18.88 -6.98 -15.28
CA GLY A 135 -19.36 -5.60 -15.13
C GLY A 135 -18.85 -4.93 -13.84
N PRO A 136 -18.57 -3.61 -13.85
CA PRO A 136 -17.89 -2.96 -12.75
C PRO A 136 -18.75 -2.91 -11.49
N CYS A 137 -18.13 -3.17 -10.35
CA CYS A 137 -18.72 -2.89 -9.05
C CYS A 137 -18.83 -1.37 -8.85
N ALA A 138 -19.65 -0.94 -7.89
CA ALA A 138 -19.90 0.48 -7.67
C ALA A 138 -18.60 1.23 -7.33
N GLU A 139 -17.67 0.59 -6.62
CA GLU A 139 -16.36 1.13 -6.29
C GLU A 139 -15.53 1.41 -7.55
N LEU A 140 -15.57 0.51 -8.55
CA LEU A 140 -14.81 0.70 -9.80
C LEU A 140 -15.40 1.81 -10.66
N VAL A 141 -16.73 1.89 -10.74
CA VAL A 141 -17.41 3.01 -11.42
C VAL A 141 -17.06 4.33 -10.73
N LEU A 142 -16.96 4.32 -9.40
CA LEU A 142 -16.61 5.49 -8.61
C LEU A 142 -15.21 6.03 -8.94
N ILE A 143 -14.22 5.17 -9.18
CA ILE A 143 -12.86 5.62 -9.58
C ILE A 143 -12.94 6.48 -10.84
N GLY A 144 -13.63 6.00 -11.87
CA GLY A 144 -13.85 6.75 -13.11
C GLY A 144 -14.67 8.02 -12.90
N ALA A 145 -15.72 7.95 -12.07
CA ALA A 145 -16.56 9.11 -11.75
C ALA A 145 -15.80 10.21 -10.98
N ALA A 146 -14.86 9.84 -10.11
CA ALA A 146 -14.00 10.76 -9.38
C ALA A 146 -12.99 11.41 -10.33
N ALA A 147 -12.32 10.60 -11.17
CA ALA A 147 -11.39 11.10 -12.19
C ALA A 147 -12.07 12.08 -13.17
N ALA A 148 -13.30 11.80 -13.60
CA ALA A 148 -14.09 12.69 -14.46
C ALA A 148 -14.42 14.05 -13.80
N GLN A 149 -14.36 14.12 -12.47
CA GLN A 149 -14.54 15.35 -11.69
C GLN A 149 -13.20 15.97 -11.26
N GLY A 150 -12.07 15.46 -11.76
CA GLY A 150 -10.73 15.91 -11.39
C GLY A 150 -10.31 15.50 -9.97
N ALA A 151 -10.97 14.53 -9.35
CA ALA A 151 -10.60 13.96 -8.06
C ALA A 151 -9.77 12.69 -8.28
N TYR A 152 -8.44 12.81 -8.21
CA TYR A 152 -7.50 11.70 -8.41
C TYR A 152 -6.94 11.12 -7.12
N GLU A 153 -7.30 11.69 -5.97
CA GLU A 153 -6.84 11.26 -4.65
C GLU A 153 -8.04 11.05 -3.74
N LEU A 154 -8.25 9.81 -3.29
CA LEU A 154 -9.36 9.41 -2.42
C LEU A 154 -8.84 9.05 -1.02
N ASP A 155 -9.51 9.54 0.03
CA ASP A 155 -9.17 9.25 1.43
C ASP A 155 -9.93 8.05 1.99
N THR A 156 -11.25 8.01 1.81
CA THR A 156 -12.11 6.98 2.38
C THR A 156 -13.20 6.56 1.39
N ILE A 157 -13.53 5.26 1.32
CA ILE A 157 -14.60 4.69 0.49
C ILE A 157 -15.52 3.76 1.30
N VAL A 158 -16.78 3.66 0.88
CA VAL A 158 -17.75 2.67 1.35
C VAL A 158 -18.63 2.17 0.20
N ALA A 159 -19.02 0.89 0.25
CA ALA A 159 -20.06 0.33 -0.60
C ALA A 159 -21.28 -0.06 0.24
N VAL A 160 -22.47 0.20 -0.27
CA VAL A 160 -23.76 -0.08 0.37
C VAL A 160 -24.67 -0.80 -0.61
N GLY A 161 -25.31 -1.87 -0.14
CA GLY A 161 -26.31 -2.60 -0.93
C GLY A 161 -27.67 -1.92 -0.91
N ASP A 162 -28.41 -2.10 -2.01
CA ASP A 162 -29.84 -1.81 -2.08
C ASP A 162 -30.65 -2.66 -1.08
N ARG A 163 -31.95 -2.38 -0.95
CA ARG A 163 -32.89 -3.13 -0.08
C ARG A 163 -32.40 -3.23 1.37
N ASP A 164 -31.83 -2.13 1.87
CA ASP A 164 -31.34 -1.98 3.25
C ASP A 164 -30.33 -3.06 3.68
N ARG A 165 -29.58 -3.63 2.72
CA ARG A 165 -28.48 -4.57 3.00
C ARG A 165 -27.29 -3.95 3.73
N GLY A 166 -27.27 -2.62 3.87
CA GLY A 166 -26.25 -1.91 4.63
C GLY A 166 -24.89 -1.92 3.96
N VAL A 167 -23.84 -1.69 4.77
CA VAL A 167 -22.45 -1.67 4.31
C VAL A 167 -22.03 -3.07 3.85
N VAL A 168 -21.45 -3.16 2.66
CA VAL A 168 -20.95 -4.42 2.08
C VAL A 168 -19.46 -4.27 1.84
N PRO A 169 -18.62 -5.18 2.37
CA PRO A 169 -17.18 -5.14 2.12
C PRO A 169 -16.87 -5.25 0.61
N PRO A 170 -15.82 -4.57 0.11
CA PRO A 170 -15.44 -4.66 -1.29
C PRO A 170 -15.06 -6.10 -1.66
N CYS A 171 -15.41 -6.51 -2.88
CA CYS A 171 -15.04 -7.82 -3.41
C CYS A 171 -13.53 -7.87 -3.72
N GLY A 172 -12.98 -9.07 -3.93
CA GLY A 172 -11.53 -9.26 -4.16
C GLY A 172 -10.98 -8.40 -5.31
N ARG A 173 -11.70 -8.30 -6.43
CA ARG A 173 -11.33 -7.44 -7.56
C ARG A 173 -11.28 -5.96 -7.17
N CYS A 174 -12.27 -5.47 -6.43
CA CYS A 174 -12.29 -4.07 -5.98
C CYS A 174 -11.15 -3.80 -5.02
N ARG A 175 -10.88 -4.71 -4.07
CA ARG A 175 -9.78 -4.55 -3.12
C ARG A 175 -8.46 -4.35 -3.86
N GLN A 176 -8.17 -5.19 -4.86
CA GLN A 176 -6.92 -5.10 -5.61
C GLN A 176 -6.83 -3.79 -6.38
N VAL A 177 -7.87 -3.43 -7.15
CA VAL A 177 -7.86 -2.18 -7.92
C VAL A 177 -7.78 -0.95 -7.01
N LEU A 178 -8.50 -0.94 -5.89
CA LEU A 178 -8.45 0.17 -4.92
C LEU A 178 -7.06 0.29 -4.30
N PHE A 179 -6.39 -0.84 -3.98
CA PHE A 179 -5.03 -0.83 -3.48
C PHE A 179 -4.04 -0.31 -4.53
N ASP A 180 -4.14 -0.78 -5.77
CA ASP A 180 -3.23 -0.39 -6.86
C ASP A 180 -3.36 1.11 -7.20
N TYR A 181 -4.58 1.68 -7.16
CA TYR A 181 -4.81 3.10 -7.40
C TYR A 181 -4.54 3.96 -6.17
N PHE A 182 -4.92 3.50 -4.99
CA PHE A 182 -4.94 4.29 -3.75
C PHE A 182 -4.38 3.47 -2.58
N PRO A 183 -3.06 3.26 -2.48
CA PRO A 183 -2.45 2.43 -1.44
C PRO A 183 -2.72 2.90 0.01
N ALA A 184 -3.03 4.18 0.19
CA ALA A 184 -3.36 4.79 1.48
C ALA A 184 -4.88 4.84 1.78
N LEU A 185 -5.72 4.33 0.88
CA LEU A 185 -7.17 4.42 0.99
C LEU A 185 -7.69 3.70 2.22
N LYS A 186 -8.67 4.32 2.87
CA LYS A 186 -9.44 3.73 3.95
C LYS A 186 -10.77 3.19 3.42
N VAL A 187 -11.18 2.02 3.92
CA VAL A 187 -12.41 1.36 3.53
C VAL A 187 -13.29 1.17 4.76
N ILE A 188 -14.53 1.61 4.68
CA ILE A 188 -15.54 1.35 5.71
C ILE A 188 -16.12 -0.04 5.47
N VAL A 189 -16.03 -0.90 6.47
CA VAL A 189 -16.48 -2.29 6.44
C VAL A 189 -17.20 -2.65 7.74
N GLY A 190 -17.91 -3.78 7.74
CA GLY A 190 -18.66 -4.28 8.89
C GLY A 190 -20.16 -4.06 8.72
N GLU A 191 -20.90 -4.43 9.74
CA GLU A 191 -22.37 -4.46 9.74
C GLU A 191 -22.89 -3.94 11.09
N GLY A 192 -24.01 -3.22 11.07
CA GLY A 192 -24.67 -2.71 12.27
C GLY A 192 -23.76 -1.84 13.14
N ASP A 193 -23.60 -2.22 14.40
CA ASP A 193 -22.76 -1.55 15.40
C ASP A 193 -21.25 -1.85 15.23
N ARG A 194 -20.89 -2.81 14.37
CA ARG A 194 -19.50 -3.23 14.11
C ARG A 194 -18.87 -2.55 12.89
N VAL A 195 -19.54 -1.54 12.34
CA VAL A 195 -18.98 -0.74 11.25
C VAL A 195 -17.71 -0.06 11.75
N ARG A 196 -16.64 -0.21 10.98
CA ARG A 196 -15.33 0.36 11.25
C ARG A 196 -14.65 0.75 9.95
N THR A 197 -13.72 1.66 10.06
CA THR A 197 -12.79 1.96 8.97
C THR A 197 -11.57 1.04 9.11
N VAL A 198 -10.99 0.61 7.99
CA VAL A 198 -9.70 -0.10 7.93
C VAL A 198 -8.90 0.39 6.73
N PRO A 199 -7.57 0.39 6.74
CA PRO A 199 -6.80 0.65 5.52
C PRO A 199 -7.02 -0.48 4.50
N VAL A 200 -6.98 -0.16 3.21
CA VAL A 200 -7.21 -1.12 2.12
C VAL A 200 -6.21 -2.28 2.14
N THR A 201 -4.98 -2.02 2.63
CA THR A 201 -3.93 -3.04 2.81
C THR A 201 -4.34 -4.18 3.76
N ASP A 202 -5.17 -3.89 4.75
CA ASP A 202 -5.61 -4.90 5.73
C ASP A 202 -6.64 -5.86 5.12
N LEU A 203 -7.21 -5.51 3.96
CA LEU A 203 -8.18 -6.34 3.24
C LEU A 203 -7.52 -7.32 2.26
N LEU A 204 -6.19 -7.24 2.06
CA LEU A 204 -5.39 -8.07 1.16
C LEU A 204 -4.08 -8.52 1.82
N PRO A 205 -4.10 -9.55 2.68
CA PRO A 205 -2.88 -10.12 3.22
C PRO A 205 -2.01 -10.69 2.10
N GLU A 206 -0.70 -10.45 2.17
CA GLU A 206 0.30 -10.94 1.18
C GLU A 206 -0.04 -10.56 -0.27
N THR A 207 -0.53 -9.32 -0.46
CA THR A 207 -1.01 -8.85 -1.75
C THR A 207 0.09 -8.76 -2.80
N TYR A 208 -0.31 -9.02 -4.05
CA TYR A 208 0.47 -8.73 -5.23
C TYR A 208 0.48 -7.21 -5.47
N VAL A 209 1.67 -6.62 -5.57
CA VAL A 209 1.85 -5.18 -5.81
C VAL A 209 2.17 -4.96 -7.28
N TRP A 210 1.20 -4.51 -8.07
CA TRP A 210 1.40 -4.32 -9.51
C TRP A 210 2.52 -3.33 -9.84
N ALA A 211 2.66 -2.26 -9.04
CA ALA A 211 3.68 -1.23 -9.24
C ALA A 211 5.12 -1.77 -9.19
N ASP A 212 5.38 -2.84 -8.43
CA ASP A 212 6.73 -3.44 -8.32
C ASP A 212 7.20 -4.10 -9.64
N HIS A 213 6.28 -4.29 -10.60
CA HIS A 213 6.54 -4.94 -11.88
C HIS A 213 6.49 -3.97 -13.07
N GLN A 214 6.23 -2.69 -12.84
CA GLN A 214 6.36 -1.68 -13.88
C GLN A 214 7.85 -1.40 -14.10
N LEU A 215 8.32 -1.59 -15.34
CA LEU A 215 9.63 -1.08 -15.74
C LEU A 215 9.52 0.45 -15.76
N ASP A 216 10.50 1.15 -15.18
CA ASP A 216 10.55 2.61 -15.21
C ASP A 216 10.36 3.06 -16.66
N ALA A 217 9.31 3.85 -16.92
CA ALA A 217 9.10 4.43 -18.23
C ALA A 217 10.25 5.40 -18.50
N GLU A 218 11.04 5.10 -19.54
CA GLU A 218 12.15 5.94 -20.03
C GLU A 218 11.69 7.34 -20.44
#